data_AF-A0A2X3D4J7-F1
#
_entry.id   AF-A0A2X3D4J7-F1
#
_cell.length_a   1.000
_cell.length_b   1.000
_cell.length_c   1.000
_cell.angle_alpha   90.00
_cell.angle_beta   90.00
_cell.angle_gamma   90.00
#
_symmetry.space_group_name_H-M   'P 1'
#
loop_
_entity.id
_entity.type
_entity.pdbx_description
1 polymer ?
#
loop_
_entity_poly.entity_id
_entity_poly.type
_entity_poly.pdbx_seq_one_letter_code
_entity_poly.pdbx_strand_id
1 'polypeptide(L)'
;MMLSFLLVGCDDSVAQNAAPPAPTVSAAKVLVKSISQWDSFNGRIEAVESVQLRPRVSGYIDKVNYTDGQEVKKGQVLFTIDDRTYRAALEQAQAALARAKRRPASRKARRTAPIN
;
A
#
# COMPACT_ATOMS: atom_id res chain seq x y z
N MET A 1 -42.75 7.64 -117.74
CA MET A 1 -42.15 8.93 -117.35
C MET A 1 -41.92 8.88 -115.84
N MET A 2 -41.01 8.01 -115.35
CA MET A 2 -39.57 8.23 -115.24
C MET A 2 -39.25 9.48 -114.41
N LEU A 3 -39.10 9.31 -113.09
CA LEU A 3 -37.87 9.71 -112.40
C LEU A 3 -37.85 9.21 -110.94
N SER A 4 -36.98 8.24 -110.69
CA SER A 4 -36.49 7.87 -109.36
C SER A 4 -35.75 9.06 -108.72
N PHE A 5 -35.95 9.29 -107.42
CA PHE A 5 -35.00 10.03 -106.61
C PHE A 5 -34.69 9.26 -105.33
N LEU A 6 -33.40 9.31 -104.99
CA LEU A 6 -32.67 8.40 -104.14
C LEU A 6 -32.95 8.61 -102.64
N LEU A 7 -32.70 7.53 -101.91
CA LEU A 7 -32.42 7.44 -100.47
C LEU A 7 -31.66 8.67 -99.92
N VAL A 8 -32.20 9.25 -98.85
CA VAL A 8 -31.43 9.68 -97.67
C VAL A 8 -32.23 9.24 -96.45
N GLY A 9 -31.87 8.08 -95.90
CA GLY A 9 -32.22 7.70 -94.54
C GLY A 9 -31.20 8.37 -93.61
N CYS A 10 -31.67 9.27 -92.75
CA CYS A 10 -30.95 9.68 -91.56
C CYS A 10 -31.52 8.84 -90.41
N ASP A 11 -30.71 7.89 -89.98
CA ASP A 11 -30.93 7.08 -88.80
C ASP A 11 -30.51 7.92 -87.58
N ASP A 12 -31.46 8.45 -86.83
CA ASP A 12 -31.22 9.02 -85.50
C ASP A 12 -31.45 7.94 -84.44
N SER A 13 -30.80 6.79 -84.56
CA SER A 13 -30.66 5.84 -83.46
C SER A 13 -29.29 6.03 -82.83
N VAL A 14 -29.11 7.15 -82.11
CA VAL A 14 -28.13 7.18 -81.03
C VAL A 14 -28.61 6.20 -79.96
N ALA A 15 -28.10 4.97 -80.04
CA ALA A 15 -28.11 4.05 -78.91
C ALA A 15 -27.35 4.74 -77.77
N GLN A 16 -28.10 5.42 -76.91
CA GLN A 16 -27.61 5.92 -75.64
C GLN A 16 -27.28 4.69 -74.80
N ASN A 17 -26.05 4.20 -74.92
CA ASN A 17 -25.40 3.49 -73.83
C ASN A 17 -25.19 4.51 -72.71
N ALA A 18 -26.29 4.83 -72.01
CA ALA A 18 -26.24 5.53 -70.75
C ALA A 18 -25.44 4.62 -69.80
N ALA A 19 -24.30 5.10 -69.34
CA ALA A 19 -23.56 4.42 -68.27
C ALA A 19 -24.55 4.18 -67.12
N PRO A 20 -24.60 2.95 -66.55
CA PRO A 20 -25.53 2.65 -65.48
C PRO A 20 -25.36 3.68 -64.35
N PRO A 21 -26.46 4.20 -63.78
CA PRO A 21 -26.40 5.26 -62.78
C PRO A 21 -25.51 4.81 -61.62
N ALA A 22 -24.62 5.71 -61.19
CA ALA A 22 -23.65 5.40 -60.16
C ALA A 22 -24.38 4.86 -58.91
N PRO A 23 -23.94 3.73 -58.34
CA PRO A 23 -24.61 3.13 -57.20
C PRO A 23 -24.59 4.12 -56.03
N THR A 24 -25.77 4.35 -55.45
CA THR A 24 -25.92 5.26 -54.31
C THR A 24 -25.30 4.61 -53.07
N VAL A 25 -24.20 5.18 -52.59
CA VAL A 25 -23.52 4.72 -51.37
C VAL A 25 -23.80 5.68 -50.21
N SER A 26 -24.05 5.14 -49.03
CA SER A 26 -24.22 5.92 -47.81
C SER A 26 -22.85 6.27 -47.23
N ALA A 27 -22.53 7.56 -47.19
CA ALA A 27 -21.30 8.06 -46.60
C ALA A 27 -21.59 8.98 -45.41
N ALA A 28 -20.73 8.90 -44.38
CA ALA A 28 -20.80 9.75 -43.19
C ALA A 28 -19.51 10.57 -43.05
N LYS A 29 -19.62 11.80 -42.53
CA LYS A 29 -18.47 12.67 -42.25
C LYS A 29 -17.75 12.20 -40.98
N VAL A 30 -16.43 12.00 -41.07
CA VAL A 30 -15.59 11.61 -39.93
C VAL A 30 -15.42 12.80 -38.98
N LEU A 31 -15.79 12.61 -37.71
CA LEU A 31 -15.60 13.60 -36.65
C LEU A 31 -14.40 13.19 -35.79
N VAL A 32 -13.36 14.02 -35.75
CA VAL A 32 -12.19 13.81 -34.88
C VAL A 32 -12.48 14.49 -33.55
N LYS A 33 -12.51 13.71 -32.47
CA LYS A 33 -12.65 14.21 -31.10
C LYS A 33 -11.49 13.69 -30.26
N SER A 34 -10.90 14.55 -29.44
CA SER A 34 -9.93 14.11 -28.45
C SER A 34 -10.66 13.32 -27.37
N ILE A 35 -10.20 12.10 -27.11
CA ILE A 35 -10.64 11.29 -25.98
C ILE A 35 -9.45 11.10 -25.04
N SER A 36 -9.70 11.24 -23.74
CA SER A 36 -8.71 10.85 -22.74
C SER A 36 -8.88 9.37 -22.46
N GLN A 37 -7.82 8.59 -22.69
CA GLN A 37 -7.80 7.18 -22.34
C GLN A 37 -7.44 7.06 -20.85
N TRP A 38 -8.31 6.40 -20.09
CA TRP A 38 -8.11 6.18 -18.66
C TRP A 38 -7.78 4.72 -18.43
N ASP A 39 -6.67 4.47 -17.74
CA ASP A 39 -6.32 3.14 -17.28
C ASP A 39 -6.75 2.99 -15.82
N SER A 40 -7.50 1.93 -15.53
CA SER A 40 -7.93 1.59 -14.18
C SER A 40 -7.10 0.43 -13.64
N PHE A 41 -6.46 0.64 -12.50
CA PHE A 41 -5.66 -0.37 -11.83
C PHE A 41 -6.28 -0.74 -10.50
N ASN A 42 -6.37 -2.04 -10.22
CA ASN A 42 -6.79 -2.53 -8.93
C ASN A 42 -5.62 -2.46 -7.95
N GLY A 43 -5.86 -2.02 -6.72
CA GLY A 43 -4.85 -1.94 -5.67
C GLY A 43 -5.44 -2.31 -4.31
N ARG A 44 -4.58 -2.75 -3.39
CA ARG A 44 -4.92 -2.96 -1.98
C ARG A 44 -4.24 -1.88 -1.16
N ILE A 45 -4.97 -1.36 -0.18
CA ILE A 45 -4.42 -0.46 0.82
C ILE A 45 -3.89 -1.29 1.99
N GLU A 46 -2.68 -0.98 2.44
CA GLU A 46 -2.05 -1.58 3.61
C GLU A 46 -1.60 -0.49 4.58
N ALA A 47 -1.44 -0.85 5.86
CA ALA A 47 -0.93 0.07 6.86
C ALA A 47 0.53 0.42 6.54
N VAL A 48 0.89 1.70 6.63
CA VAL A 48 2.28 2.16 6.42
C VAL A 48 3.23 1.48 7.39
N GLU A 49 2.80 1.34 8.65
CA GLU A 49 3.53 0.61 9.68
C GLU A 49 2.55 -0.26 10.47
N SER A 50 2.92 -1.52 10.68
CA SER A 50 2.17 -2.46 11.52
C SER A 50 3.13 -3.11 12.50
N VAL A 51 2.80 -3.02 13.80
CA VAL A 51 3.64 -3.57 14.87
C VAL A 51 2.83 -4.55 15.68
N GLN A 52 3.33 -5.78 15.78
CA GLN A 52 2.75 -6.79 16.66
C GLN A 52 3.39 -6.70 18.05
N LEU A 53 2.61 -6.34 19.05
CA LEU A 53 3.05 -6.26 20.44
C LEU A 53 3.24 -7.66 21.01
N ARG A 54 4.44 -7.91 21.56
CA ARG A 54 4.79 -9.18 22.22
C ARG A 54 5.43 -8.88 23.58
N PRO A 55 4.99 -9.54 24.67
CA PRO A 55 5.63 -9.36 25.96
C PRO A 55 7.07 -9.89 25.93
N ARG A 56 8.00 -9.10 26.48
CA ARG A 56 9.42 -9.49 26.58
C ARG A 56 9.73 -10.36 27.80
N VAL A 57 8.81 -10.37 28.77
CA VAL A 57 8.93 -11.08 30.03
C VAL A 57 7.63 -11.84 30.28
N SER A 58 7.72 -12.97 30.96
CA SER A 58 6.55 -13.74 31.36
C SER A 58 5.91 -13.12 32.60
N GLY A 59 4.58 -13.17 32.68
CA GLY A 59 3.87 -12.65 33.85
C GLY A 59 2.38 -12.48 33.57
N TYR A 60 1.64 -12.18 34.62
CA TYR A 60 0.22 -11.86 34.52
C TYR A 60 0.04 -10.38 34.20
N ILE A 61 -0.96 -10.07 33.38
CA ILE A 61 -1.34 -8.68 33.09
C ILE A 61 -2.10 -8.15 34.31
N ASP A 62 -1.57 -7.09 34.93
CA ASP A 62 -2.22 -6.36 36.01
C ASP A 62 -3.25 -5.38 35.43
N LYS A 63 -2.85 -4.60 34.40
CA LYS A 63 -3.71 -3.56 33.81
C LYS A 63 -3.54 -3.44 32.29
N VAL A 64 -4.66 -3.11 31.64
CA VAL A 64 -4.74 -2.68 30.24
C VAL A 64 -5.05 -1.19 30.25
N ASN A 65 -4.15 -0.38 29.68
CA ASN A 65 -4.16 1.08 29.81
C ASN A 65 -4.58 1.78 28.51
N TYR A 66 -5.38 1.12 27.67
CA TYR A 66 -5.92 1.69 26.45
C TYR A 66 -7.34 1.17 26.21
N THR A 67 -8.06 1.85 25.33
CA THR A 67 -9.38 1.44 24.83
C THR A 67 -9.28 1.04 23.36
N ASP A 68 -10.11 0.10 22.93
CA ASP A 68 -10.06 -0.40 21.56
C ASP A 68 -10.31 0.73 20.54
N GLY A 69 -9.44 0.83 19.53
CA GLY A 69 -9.48 1.90 18.53
C GLY A 69 -8.86 3.23 18.98
N GLN A 70 -8.33 3.32 20.19
CA GLN A 70 -7.65 4.52 20.67
C GLN A 70 -6.33 4.76 19.96
N GLU A 71 -6.09 6.01 19.56
CA GLU A 71 -4.77 6.45 19.13
C GLU A 71 -3.79 6.49 20.31
N VAL A 72 -2.66 5.80 20.15
CA VAL A 72 -1.61 5.71 21.18
C VAL A 72 -0.30 6.26 20.65
N LYS A 73 0.47 6.90 21.54
CA LYS A 73 1.78 7.49 21.18
C LYS A 73 2.91 6.52 21.51
N LYS A 74 4.02 6.62 20.78
CA LYS A 74 5.24 5.87 21.07
C LYS A 74 5.69 6.15 22.51
N GLY A 75 5.96 5.06 23.26
CA GLY A 75 6.39 5.14 24.66
C GLY A 75 5.24 5.18 25.68
N GLN A 76 3.99 5.25 25.24
CA GLN A 76 2.84 5.12 26.14
C GLN A 76 2.77 3.70 26.71
N VAL A 77 2.51 3.59 28.01
CA VAL A 77 2.35 2.30 28.67
C VAL A 77 0.99 1.72 28.30
N LEU A 78 0.99 0.64 27.51
CA LEU A 78 -0.25 -0.02 27.06
C LEU A 78 -0.68 -1.16 28.01
N PHE A 79 0.30 -1.89 28.55
CA PHE A 79 0.07 -3.02 29.44
C PHE A 79 1.00 -2.92 30.64
N THR A 80 0.46 -3.21 31.81
CA THR A 80 1.23 -3.35 33.05
C THR A 80 1.25 -4.83 33.43
N ILE A 81 2.45 -5.38 33.60
CA ILE A 81 2.66 -6.77 34.06
C ILE A 81 2.89 -6.73 35.57
N ASP A 82 2.38 -7.72 36.31
CA ASP A 82 2.66 -7.89 37.74
C ASP A 82 4.19 -8.01 37.96
N ASP A 83 4.74 -7.04 38.68
CA ASP A 83 6.17 -6.87 38.88
C ASP A 83 6.67 -7.42 40.22
N ARG A 84 5.82 -8.02 41.07
CA ARG A 84 6.19 -8.42 42.44
C ARG A 84 7.44 -9.29 42.50
N THR A 85 7.50 -10.33 41.67
CA THR A 85 8.65 -11.24 41.58
C THR A 85 9.88 -10.52 41.03
N TYR A 86 9.69 -9.64 40.04
CA TYR A 86 10.78 -8.86 39.43
C TYR A 86 11.37 -7.83 40.39
N ARG A 87 10.53 -7.16 41.18
CA ARG A 87 10.93 -6.24 42.23
C ARG A 87 11.69 -6.94 43.35
N ALA A 88 11.18 -8.09 43.83
CA ALA A 88 11.89 -8.87 44.84
C ALA A 88 13.27 -9.31 44.35
N ALA A 89 13.38 -9.77 43.11
CA ALA A 89 14.65 -10.15 42.49
C ALA A 89 15.61 -8.95 42.35
N LEU A 90 15.08 -7.79 41.97
CA LEU A 90 15.85 -6.54 41.90
C LEU A 90 16.42 -6.16 43.27
N GLU A 91 15.59 -6.15 44.30
CA GLU A 91 15.98 -5.82 45.68
C GLU A 91 17.06 -6.79 46.20
N GLN A 92 16.91 -8.09 45.92
CA GLN A 92 17.92 -9.10 46.25
C GLN A 92 19.26 -8.85 45.55
N ALA A 93 19.23 -8.51 44.26
CA ALA A 93 20.43 -8.20 43.48
C ALA A 93 21.12 -6.92 43.98
N GLN A 94 20.35 -5.89 44.33
CA GLN A 94 20.87 -4.65 44.91
C GLN A 94 21.52 -4.89 46.28
N ALA A 95 20.90 -5.71 47.14
CA ALA A 95 21.49 -6.09 48.42
C ALA A 95 22.81 -6.87 48.24
N ALA A 96 22.86 -7.79 47.27
CA ALA A 96 24.08 -8.53 46.92
C ALA A 96 25.19 -7.59 46.42
N LEU A 97 24.86 -6.63 45.54
CA LEU A 97 25.77 -5.60 45.07
C LEU A 97 26.31 -4.76 46.24
N ALA A 98 25.45 -4.33 47.16
CA ALA A 98 25.84 -3.56 48.34
C ALA A 98 26.76 -4.33 49.29
N ARG A 99 26.55 -5.64 49.45
CA ARG A 99 27.47 -6.52 50.19
C ARG A 99 28.81 -6.65 49.49
N ALA A 100 28.81 -6.87 48.17
CA ALA A 100 30.03 -7.00 47.38
C ALA A 100 30.88 -5.73 47.40
N LYS A 101 30.26 -4.55 47.32
CA LYS A 101 30.93 -3.23 47.43
C LYS A 101 31.57 -3.01 48.81
N ARG A 102 30.99 -3.56 49.89
CA ARG A 102 31.54 -3.47 51.25
C ARG A 102 32.67 -4.47 51.55
N ARG A 103 32.69 -5.61 50.85
CA ARG A 103 33.72 -6.66 51.02
C ARG A 103 35.19 -6.19 50.82
N PRO A 104 35.55 -5.32 49.86
CA PRO A 104 36.92 -4.82 49.75
C PRO A 104 37.31 -3.85 50.89
N ALA A 105 36.34 -3.11 51.46
CA ALA A 105 36.60 -2.20 52.58
C ALA A 105 36.92 -2.97 53.87
N SER A 106 36.18 -4.03 54.19
CA SER A 106 36.46 -4.88 55.35
C SER A 106 37.76 -5.69 55.20
N ARG A 107 38.13 -6.06 53.98
CA ARG A 107 39.42 -6.75 53.71
C ARG A 107 40.64 -5.87 53.96
N LYS A 108 40.55 -4.55 53.74
CA LYS A 108 41.63 -3.61 54.10
C LYS A 108 41.73 -3.43 55.62
N ALA A 109 40.60 -3.26 56.30
CA ALA A 109 40.55 -3.11 57.76
C ALA A 109 41.13 -4.32 58.51
N ARG A 110 40.88 -5.55 58.02
CA ARG A 110 41.42 -6.78 58.62
C ARG A 110 42.92 -6.99 58.37
N ARG A 111 43.55 -6.29 57.41
CA ARG A 111 45.01 -6.36 57.17
C ARG A 111 45.81 -5.40 58.05
N THR A 112 45.18 -4.41 58.68
CA THR A 112 45.83 -3.38 59.51
C THR A 112 45.54 -3.51 61.00
N ALA A 113 44.89 -4.59 61.44
CA ALA A 113 44.70 -4.84 62.87
C ALA A 113 46.05 -5.22 63.50
N PRO A 114 46.54 -4.48 64.51
CA PRO A 114 47.78 -4.82 65.19
C PRO A 114 47.61 -6.16 65.93
N ILE A 115 48.52 -7.07 65.66
CA ILE A 115 48.82 -8.24 66.50
C ILE A 115 49.36 -7.68 67.82
N ASN A 116 48.62 -7.89 68.89
CA ASN A 116 49.10 -7.74 70.27
C ASN A 116 49.18 -9.15 70.88
#